data_AF-A0A816RP41-F1
#
_entry.id   AF-A0A816RP41-F1
#
_cell.length_a   1.000
_cell.length_b   1.000
_cell.length_c   1.000
_cell.angle_alpha   90.00
_cell.angle_beta   90.00
_cell.angle_gamma   90.00
#
_symmetry.space_group_name_H-M   'P 1'
#
loop_
_entity.id
_entity.type
_entity.pdbx_description
1 polymer ?
#
loop_
_entity_poly.entity_id
_entity_poly.type
_entity_poly.pdbx_seq_one_letter_code
_entity_poly.pdbx_strand_id
1 'polypeptide(L)'
;MYSSDIEQGDASYTSDKNNFTTDEEFFNELMEVPPEFEDHLIPDDCKDEVKGLEHLIKCLDFRFNAYPAVFMGTFKQAVQESFGSKEINDRRPCLLYVNNDKSVYSNLFCKQLLCNEKMIDYLMNNYVLWAWDVTFKSNEQMLNHICQTIFPSWSHNKQFDSNSLDEYPLLIGIYRDINGNFSFDRLIEGSTKQQNLDEFLASLMEFKDKFTLSERQFEKAKEEAKQQMLASLFQARHVPNRQKHAHDREYARSMSMHAHAGYDEKASRRHVQFRRLLSSGMDARTNPADIFFNDPPTKEELMHVFDQFRRDSDDADDEDDERTPTVDLPAPKFP
;
A
#
# COMPACT_ATOMS: atom_id res chain seq x y z
N MET A 1 66.52 15.40 97.85
CA MET A 1 66.37 13.97 98.16
C MET A 1 64.91 13.68 98.43
N TYR A 2 64.17 13.21 97.43
CA TYR A 2 63.38 11.98 97.48
C TYR A 2 62.93 11.66 96.06
N SER A 3 63.18 10.40 95.70
CA SER A 3 62.93 9.77 94.41
C SER A 3 61.45 9.38 94.29
N SER A 4 60.90 9.42 93.08
CA SER A 4 59.81 8.52 92.69
C SER A 4 59.83 8.36 91.18
N ASP A 5 60.29 7.17 90.79
CA ASP A 5 60.32 6.60 89.45
C ASP A 5 58.91 6.53 88.83
N ILE A 6 58.79 6.85 87.54
CA ILE A 6 57.67 6.41 86.72
C ILE A 6 58.25 5.72 85.49
N GLU A 7 57.94 4.42 85.43
CA GLU A 7 58.37 3.44 84.45
C GLU A 7 57.93 3.79 83.04
N GLN A 8 58.81 3.48 82.09
CA GLN A 8 58.59 3.50 80.65
C GLN A 8 57.59 2.40 80.26
N GLY A 9 56.41 2.82 79.80
CA GLY A 9 55.49 1.96 79.05
C GLY A 9 55.71 2.14 77.56
N ASP A 10 56.36 1.15 76.95
CA ASP A 10 56.66 1.06 75.53
C ASP A 10 55.38 0.67 74.77
N ALA A 11 54.78 1.61 74.04
CA ALA A 11 53.66 1.33 73.14
C ALA A 11 54.14 1.50 71.70
N SER A 12 54.61 0.40 71.11
CA SER A 12 54.94 0.34 69.69
C SER A 12 53.68 0.59 68.86
N TYR A 13 53.59 1.74 68.21
CA TYR A 13 52.65 1.95 67.11
C TYR A 13 53.11 1.09 65.94
N THR A 14 52.55 -0.11 65.80
CA THR A 14 52.60 -0.84 64.53
C THR A 14 51.69 -0.08 63.57
N SER A 15 52.33 0.64 62.63
CA SER A 15 51.69 1.19 61.45
C SER A 15 51.19 0.01 60.62
N ASP A 16 49.94 -0.38 60.84
CA ASP A 16 49.17 -1.14 59.86
C ASP A 16 48.97 -0.21 58.67
N LYS A 17 49.87 -0.38 57.70
CA LYS A 17 49.69 0.10 56.33
C LYS A 17 48.52 -0.66 55.76
N ASN A 18 47.31 -0.21 56.10
CA ASN A 18 46.13 -0.49 55.31
C ASN A 18 46.46 0.02 53.91
N ASN A 19 46.67 -0.92 53.00
CA ASN A 19 46.47 -0.71 51.58
C ASN A 19 45.05 -0.16 51.45
N PHE A 20 44.93 1.18 51.42
CA PHE A 20 43.81 1.82 50.78
C PHE A 20 43.98 1.49 49.30
N THR A 21 43.40 0.37 48.87
CA THR A 21 42.92 0.26 47.50
C THR A 21 42.05 1.49 47.34
N THR A 22 42.52 2.45 46.56
CA THR A 22 41.78 3.68 46.28
C THR A 22 40.40 3.26 45.80
N ASP A 23 39.35 3.87 46.34
CA ASP A 23 37.96 3.59 45.93
C ASP A 23 37.80 3.71 44.40
N GLU A 24 38.71 4.41 43.71
CA GLU A 24 38.84 4.49 42.25
C GLU A 24 39.22 3.16 41.56
N GLU A 25 40.09 2.31 42.14
CA GLU A 25 40.42 1.00 41.56
C GLU A 25 39.23 0.04 41.67
N PHE A 26 38.50 0.05 42.79
CA PHE A 26 37.29 -0.75 42.96
C PHE A 26 36.13 -0.23 42.10
N PHE A 27 36.01 1.09 41.90
CA PHE A 27 35.05 1.67 40.96
C PHE A 27 35.41 1.35 39.51
N ASN A 28 36.69 1.36 39.14
CA ASN A 28 37.16 1.02 37.80
C ASN A 28 36.98 -0.48 37.51
N GLU A 29 37.20 -1.36 38.48
CA GLU A 29 36.99 -2.82 38.35
C GLU A 29 35.49 -3.20 38.25
N LEU A 30 34.60 -2.44 38.90
CA LEU A 30 33.14 -2.57 38.75
C LEU A 30 32.59 -1.92 37.47
N MET A 31 33.36 -1.04 36.83
CA MET A 31 33.01 -0.29 35.62
C MET A 31 33.90 -0.67 34.43
N GLU A 32 34.52 -1.85 34.44
CA GLU A 32 35.16 -2.40 33.23
C GLU A 32 34.06 -2.65 32.19
N VAL A 33 33.74 -1.59 31.44
CA VAL A 33 33.00 -1.68 30.19
C VAL A 33 33.83 -2.62 29.33
N PRO A 34 33.29 -3.80 28.94
CA PRO A 34 34.06 -4.67 28.07
C PRO A 34 34.47 -3.85 26.85
N PRO A 35 35.72 -3.93 26.37
CA PRO A 35 36.22 -3.08 25.28
C PRO A 35 35.35 -3.16 24.01
N GLU A 36 34.55 -4.22 23.89
CA GLU A 36 33.51 -4.45 22.89
C GLU A 36 32.35 -3.41 22.90
N PHE A 37 32.16 -2.68 24.01
CA PHE A 37 31.05 -1.73 24.25
C PHE A 37 31.49 -0.27 24.39
N GLU A 38 32.79 0.01 24.37
CA GLU A 38 33.33 1.37 24.16
C GLU A 38 33.09 1.86 22.73
N ASP A 39 32.97 0.92 21.79
CA ASP A 39 32.70 1.21 20.39
C ASP A 39 31.24 1.61 20.15
N HIS A 40 31.06 2.45 19.14
CA HIS A 40 29.78 3.03 18.73
C HIS A 40 28.63 2.02 18.61
N LEU A 41 27.37 2.47 18.71
CA LEU A 41 26.21 1.57 18.68
C LEU A 41 26.23 0.55 17.51
N ILE A 42 26.77 0.93 16.34
CA ILE A 42 27.04 0.00 15.25
C ILE A 42 28.54 0.09 14.87
N PRO A 43 29.23 -1.05 14.69
CA PRO A 43 30.63 -1.06 14.24
C PRO A 43 30.82 -0.47 12.84
N ASP A 44 32.05 -0.08 12.51
CA ASP A 44 32.41 0.38 11.17
C ASP A 44 32.32 -0.78 10.14
N ASP A 45 31.99 -0.44 8.89
CA ASP A 45 31.82 -1.37 7.74
C ASP A 45 30.83 -2.53 7.99
N CYS A 46 29.80 -2.31 8.82
CA CYS A 46 28.74 -3.29 9.01
C CYS A 46 27.83 -3.35 7.76
N LYS A 47 27.97 -4.39 6.94
CA LYS A 47 27.22 -4.55 5.67
C LYS A 47 25.87 -5.22 5.81
N ASP A 48 25.59 -5.77 6.99
CA ASP A 48 24.39 -6.56 7.27
C ASP A 48 23.53 -5.79 8.27
N GLU A 49 22.37 -5.31 7.80
CA GLU A 49 21.41 -4.54 8.61
C GLU A 49 21.05 -5.28 9.89
N VAL A 50 20.83 -6.60 9.82
CA VAL A 50 20.37 -7.38 10.97
C VAL A 50 21.47 -7.50 12.01
N LYS A 51 22.72 -7.75 11.59
CA LYS A 51 23.87 -7.80 12.51
C LYS A 51 24.17 -6.43 13.13
N GLY A 52 24.01 -5.36 12.36
CA GLY A 52 24.12 -3.99 12.86
C GLY A 52 23.10 -3.72 13.96
N LEU A 53 21.85 -4.13 13.75
CA LEU A 53 20.78 -4.00 14.75
C LEU A 53 21.01 -4.88 15.98
N GLU A 54 21.48 -6.12 15.81
CA GLU A 54 21.83 -6.99 16.94
C GLU A 54 22.91 -6.37 17.83
N HIS A 55 23.93 -5.75 17.21
CA HIS A 55 24.97 -5.04 17.95
C HIS A 55 24.41 -3.79 18.63
N LEU A 56 23.62 -2.99 17.92
CA LEU A 56 22.98 -1.79 18.44
C LEU A 56 22.14 -2.11 19.67
N ILE A 57 21.33 -3.16 19.63
CA ILE A 57 20.51 -3.59 20.77
C ILE A 57 21.36 -3.99 21.96
N LYS A 58 22.42 -4.78 21.76
CA LYS A 58 23.36 -5.14 22.85
C LYS A 58 24.01 -3.90 23.47
N CYS A 59 24.41 -2.93 22.66
CA CYS A 59 24.97 -1.67 23.16
C CYS A 59 23.92 -0.82 23.88
N LEU A 60 22.67 -0.80 23.40
CA LEU A 60 21.57 -0.12 24.09
C LEU A 60 21.26 -0.78 25.43
N ASP A 61 21.17 -2.11 25.51
CA ASP A 61 21.01 -2.87 26.76
C ASP A 61 22.13 -2.55 27.76
N PHE A 62 23.37 -2.46 27.27
CA PHE A 62 24.53 -2.18 28.10
C PHE A 62 24.56 -0.72 28.60
N ARG A 63 24.23 0.25 27.74
CA ARG A 63 24.29 1.69 28.05
C ARG A 63 23.04 2.21 28.76
N PHE A 64 21.89 1.58 28.52
CA PHE A 64 20.58 2.01 28.98
C PHE A 64 19.78 0.81 29.48
N ASN A 65 19.24 0.91 30.69
CA ASN A 65 18.47 -0.20 31.29
C ASN A 65 17.12 -0.47 30.60
N ALA A 66 16.60 0.48 29.81
CA ALA A 66 15.31 0.37 29.14
C ALA A 66 15.31 1.21 27.87
N TYR A 67 14.78 0.65 26.78
CA TYR A 67 14.60 1.34 25.50
C TYR A 67 13.40 0.73 24.74
N PRO A 68 12.82 1.45 23.77
CA PRO A 68 11.71 0.93 22.98
C PRO A 68 12.16 -0.24 22.10
N ALA A 69 11.31 -1.26 21.98
CA ALA A 69 11.61 -2.40 21.11
C ALA A 69 11.90 -1.95 19.67
N VAL A 70 13.09 -2.29 19.18
CA VAL A 70 13.51 -2.05 17.80
C VAL A 70 13.11 -3.26 16.94
N PHE A 71 12.57 -2.99 15.75
CA PHE A 71 12.21 -4.00 14.78
C PHE A 71 13.46 -4.75 14.30
N MET A 72 13.50 -6.05 14.56
CA MET A 72 14.59 -6.93 14.13
C MET A 72 14.36 -7.45 12.72
N GLY A 73 15.03 -6.81 11.76
CA GLY A 73 15.00 -7.16 10.35
C GLY A 73 15.54 -6.03 9.49
N THR A 74 15.44 -6.19 8.18
CA THR A 74 15.81 -5.11 7.24
C THR A 74 14.84 -3.94 7.36
N PHE A 75 15.30 -2.73 7.02
CA PHE A 75 14.45 -1.55 7.05
C PHE A 75 13.26 -1.68 6.09
N LYS A 76 13.46 -2.37 4.96
CA LYS A 76 12.39 -2.70 4.01
C LYS A 76 11.30 -3.55 4.66
N GLN A 77 11.67 -4.53 5.49
CA GLN A 77 10.72 -5.35 6.23
C GLN A 77 9.98 -4.53 7.29
N ALA A 78 10.65 -3.61 7.98
CA ALA A 78 10.01 -2.71 8.94
C ALA A 78 8.93 -1.84 8.27
N VAL A 79 9.23 -1.28 7.09
CA VAL A 79 8.25 -0.54 6.28
C VAL A 79 7.11 -1.46 5.84
N GLN A 80 7.40 -2.69 5.40
CA GLN A 80 6.36 -3.65 5.03
C GLN A 80 5.45 -4.01 6.21
N GLU A 81 6.00 -4.17 7.41
CA GLU A 81 5.22 -4.42 8.64
C GLU A 81 4.28 -3.25 8.96
N SER A 82 4.77 -2.01 8.77
CA SER A 82 3.97 -0.81 9.03
C SER A 82 2.76 -0.65 8.12
N PHE A 83 2.91 -0.93 6.82
CA PHE A 83 1.89 -0.66 5.80
C PHE A 83 1.20 -1.91 5.27
N GLY A 84 1.71 -3.10 5.58
CA GLY A 84 1.35 -4.36 4.93
C GLY A 84 0.07 -5.02 5.43
N SER A 85 -0.45 -4.61 6.60
CA SER A 85 -1.72 -5.17 7.09
C SER A 85 -2.87 -4.85 6.14
N LYS A 86 -3.76 -5.83 5.94
CA LYS A 86 -4.98 -5.64 5.16
C LYS A 86 -5.94 -4.69 5.87
N GLU A 87 -6.01 -4.77 7.19
CA GLU A 87 -6.86 -3.91 8.00
C GLU A 87 -6.13 -2.61 8.32
N ILE A 88 -6.74 -1.48 7.96
CA ILE A 88 -6.14 -0.14 8.17
C ILE A 88 -5.88 0.12 9.66
N ASN A 89 -6.74 -0.38 10.55
CA ASN A 89 -6.65 -0.14 11.98
C ASN A 89 -5.48 -0.89 12.64
N ASP A 90 -4.97 -1.95 12.01
CA ASP A 90 -3.82 -2.71 12.49
C ASP A 90 -2.49 -2.14 12.00
N ARG A 91 -2.51 -1.19 11.05
CA ARG A 91 -1.31 -0.55 10.52
C ARG A 91 -0.72 0.39 11.57
N ARG A 92 0.59 0.31 11.74
CA ARG A 92 1.35 1.16 12.67
C ARG A 92 2.40 1.95 11.90
N PRO A 93 2.48 3.28 12.08
CA PRO A 93 3.49 4.09 11.40
C PRO A 93 4.92 3.58 11.65
N CYS A 94 5.76 3.69 10.62
CA CYS A 94 7.19 3.37 10.73
C CYS A 94 7.94 4.61 11.25
N LEU A 95 8.79 4.43 12.25
CA LEU A 95 9.74 5.44 12.71
C LEU A 95 11.15 4.99 12.39
N LEU A 96 11.92 5.85 11.73
CA LEU A 96 13.35 5.70 11.55
C LEU A 96 14.07 6.57 12.60
N TYR A 97 14.72 5.91 13.57
CA TYR A 97 15.59 6.56 14.54
C TYR A 97 17.04 6.50 14.05
N VAL A 98 17.67 7.67 13.89
CA VAL A 98 19.05 7.78 13.44
C VAL A 98 19.89 8.40 14.56
N ASN A 99 20.82 7.61 15.07
CA ASN A 99 21.75 7.99 16.11
C ASN A 99 23.10 8.43 15.53
N ASN A 100 23.76 9.34 16.24
CA ASN A 100 25.18 9.61 16.07
C ASN A 100 25.78 9.81 17.46
N ASP A 101 26.64 8.90 17.88
CA ASP A 101 27.22 8.87 19.23
C ASP A 101 28.12 10.08 19.52
N LYS A 102 28.66 10.73 18.47
CA LYS A 102 29.43 11.96 18.61
C LYS A 102 28.54 13.17 18.92
N SER A 103 27.22 13.06 18.74
CA SER A 103 26.29 14.13 19.10
C SER A 103 25.94 14.06 20.59
N VAL A 104 26.14 15.18 21.28
CA VAL A 104 25.73 15.36 22.68
C VAL A 104 24.22 15.26 22.85
N TYR A 105 23.45 15.68 21.84
CA TYR A 105 21.98 15.66 21.89
C TYR A 105 21.44 14.24 21.78
N SER A 106 22.12 13.33 21.07
CA SER A 106 21.70 11.93 20.95
C SER A 106 21.71 11.24 22.31
N ASN A 107 22.78 11.44 23.07
CA ASN A 107 22.91 10.93 24.44
C ASN A 107 21.85 11.52 25.39
N LEU A 108 21.58 12.83 25.26
CA LEU A 108 20.58 13.50 26.08
C LEU A 108 19.17 13.00 25.77
N PHE A 109 18.85 12.88 24.48
CA PHE A 109 17.56 12.39 24.00
C PHE A 109 17.28 10.97 24.48
N CYS A 110 18.25 10.05 24.37
CA CYS A 110 18.10 8.70 24.88
C CYS A 110 17.73 8.70 26.35
N LYS A 111 18.51 9.40 27.19
CA LYS A 111 18.33 9.41 28.65
C LYS A 111 17.04 10.10 29.11
N GLN A 112 16.64 11.18 28.45
CA GLN A 112 15.52 12.03 28.93
C GLN A 112 14.17 11.65 28.31
N LEU A 113 14.16 11.20 27.06
CA LEU A 113 12.93 10.98 26.30
C LEU A 113 12.79 9.51 25.90
N LEU A 114 13.73 8.96 25.13
CA LEU A 114 13.56 7.62 24.54
C LEU A 114 13.47 6.50 25.60
N CYS A 115 14.25 6.60 26.68
CA CYS A 115 14.27 5.61 27.76
C CYS A 115 13.19 5.86 28.84
N ASN A 116 12.30 6.83 28.65
CA ASN A 116 11.19 7.05 29.58
C ASN A 116 10.15 5.93 29.43
N GLU A 117 9.71 5.32 30.53
CA GLU A 117 8.78 4.19 30.52
C GLU A 117 7.50 4.47 29.72
N LYS A 118 6.91 5.67 29.88
CA LYS A 118 5.71 6.07 29.12
C LYS A 118 5.98 6.17 27.62
N MET A 119 7.17 6.60 27.24
CA MET A 119 7.58 6.69 25.84
C MET A 119 7.80 5.31 25.23
N ILE A 120 8.47 4.43 25.97
CA ILE A 120 8.70 3.03 25.58
C ILE A 120 7.36 2.36 25.30
N ASP A 121 6.45 2.41 26.26
CA ASP A 121 5.12 1.81 26.13
C ASP A 121 4.34 2.39 24.95
N TYR A 122 4.37 3.71 24.79
CA TYR A 122 3.67 4.35 23.68
C TYR A 122 4.28 3.98 22.32
N LEU A 123 5.60 3.99 22.19
CA LEU A 123 6.29 3.65 20.94
C LEU A 123 6.05 2.19 20.55
N MET A 124 6.20 1.26 21.49
CA MET A 124 6.02 -0.17 21.23
C MET A 124 4.61 -0.53 20.79
N ASN A 125 3.60 0.10 21.37
CA ASN A 125 2.19 -0.20 21.06
C ASN A 125 1.73 0.47 19.76
N ASN A 126 2.32 1.59 19.37
CA ASN A 126 1.77 2.44 18.31
C ASN A 126 2.62 2.52 17.04
N TYR A 127 3.90 2.12 17.08
CA TYR A 127 4.84 2.28 15.98
C TYR A 127 5.62 1.00 15.70
N VAL A 128 6.16 0.95 14.49
CA VAL A 128 7.28 0.06 14.14
C VAL A 128 8.54 0.91 14.15
N LEU A 129 9.37 0.77 15.19
CA LEU A 129 10.62 1.51 15.32
C LEU A 129 11.76 0.75 14.64
N TRP A 130 12.50 1.39 13.75
CA TRP A 130 13.73 0.88 13.18
C TRP A 130 14.85 1.89 13.45
N ALA A 131 16.02 1.41 13.90
CA ALA A 131 17.10 2.24 14.40
C ALA A 131 18.39 2.02 13.61
N TRP A 132 19.19 3.07 13.43
CA TRP A 132 20.51 2.96 12.82
C TRP A 132 21.48 3.98 13.39
N ASP A 133 22.75 3.60 13.48
CA ASP A 133 23.83 4.49 13.91
C ASP A 133 24.65 4.93 12.69
N VAL A 134 24.84 6.25 12.54
CA VAL A 134 25.59 6.85 11.44
C VAL A 134 26.88 7.51 11.91
N THR A 135 27.41 7.09 13.07
CA THR A 135 28.63 7.67 13.64
C THR A 135 29.85 7.46 12.73
N PHE A 136 29.86 6.33 12.01
CA PHE A 136 30.80 6.02 10.94
C PHE A 136 30.23 6.35 9.56
N LYS A 137 31.12 6.84 8.68
CA LYS A 137 30.73 7.27 7.33
C LYS A 137 30.23 6.11 6.45
N SER A 138 30.74 4.91 6.66
CA SER A 138 30.29 3.68 6.01
C SER A 138 28.81 3.39 6.31
N ASN A 139 28.42 3.46 7.59
CA ASN A 139 27.05 3.23 8.05
C ASN A 139 26.09 4.32 7.56
N GLU A 140 26.54 5.58 7.50
CA GLU A 140 25.78 6.68 6.88
C GLU A 140 25.52 6.42 5.38
N GLN A 141 26.56 6.06 4.62
CA GLN A 141 26.43 5.75 3.20
C GLN A 141 25.48 4.58 2.96
N MET A 142 25.57 3.55 3.80
CA MET A 142 24.66 2.40 3.75
C MET A 142 23.22 2.83 4.02
N LEU A 143 22.94 3.61 5.06
CA LEU A 143 21.59 4.08 5.36
C LEU A 143 21.03 4.92 4.21
N ASN A 144 21.83 5.85 3.66
CA ASN A 144 21.44 6.63 2.49
C ASN A 144 21.10 5.73 1.29
N HIS A 145 21.90 4.68 1.03
CA HIS A 145 21.64 3.72 -0.05
C HIS A 145 20.37 2.90 0.17
N ILE A 146 20.13 2.43 1.40
CA ILE A 146 18.91 1.71 1.77
C ILE A 146 17.69 2.60 1.51
N CYS A 147 17.70 3.85 2.00
CA CYS A 147 16.60 4.79 1.79
C CYS A 147 16.35 5.07 0.30
N GLN A 148 17.39 5.25 -0.51
CA GLN A 148 17.26 5.43 -1.97
C GLN A 148 16.64 4.21 -2.66
N THR A 149 16.92 3.01 -2.16
CA THR A 149 16.41 1.76 -2.72
C THR A 149 14.94 1.54 -2.38
N ILE A 150 14.53 1.88 -1.15
CA ILE A 150 13.15 1.67 -0.68
C ILE A 150 12.23 2.81 -1.18
N PHE A 151 12.74 4.04 -1.20
CA PHE A 151 11.93 5.23 -1.46
C PHE A 151 12.43 5.99 -2.69
N PRO A 152 11.73 5.89 -3.83
CA PRO A 152 12.09 6.65 -5.04
C PRO A 152 12.14 8.17 -4.82
N SER A 153 11.35 8.69 -3.88
CA SER A 153 11.30 10.11 -3.51
C SER A 153 12.46 10.56 -2.61
N TRP A 154 13.31 9.64 -2.11
CA TRP A 154 14.39 9.96 -1.17
C TRP A 154 15.43 10.93 -1.73
N SER A 155 15.67 10.90 -3.04
CA SER A 155 16.63 11.76 -3.73
C SER A 155 16.30 13.26 -3.63
N HIS A 156 15.05 13.62 -3.30
CA HIS A 156 14.64 15.00 -3.06
C HIS A 156 14.74 15.41 -1.58
N ASN A 157 15.03 14.47 -0.68
CA ASN A 157 15.19 14.74 0.73
C ASN A 157 16.64 15.06 1.09
N LYS A 158 16.83 15.78 2.19
CA LYS A 158 18.14 16.03 2.77
C LYS A 158 18.75 14.69 3.22
N GLN A 159 19.83 14.29 2.55
CA GLN A 159 20.60 13.10 2.90
C GLN A 159 21.18 13.23 4.32
N PHE A 160 21.43 12.08 4.95
CA PHE A 160 22.11 12.05 6.24
C PHE A 160 23.57 12.47 6.05
N ASP A 161 24.08 13.31 6.95
CA ASP A 161 25.48 13.72 7.00
C ASP A 161 26.00 13.56 8.43
N SER A 162 26.93 12.63 8.64
CA SER A 162 27.51 12.30 9.94
C SER A 162 28.30 13.46 10.55
N ASN A 163 28.69 14.46 9.75
CA ASN A 163 29.45 15.63 10.22
C ASN A 163 28.56 16.69 10.88
N SER A 164 27.26 16.69 10.56
CA SER A 164 26.28 17.62 11.13
C SER A 164 25.79 17.14 12.49
N LEU A 165 26.68 17.11 13.49
CA LEU A 165 26.40 16.56 14.81
C LEU A 165 25.18 17.22 15.50
N ASP A 166 24.96 18.51 15.26
CA ASP A 166 23.86 19.28 15.87
C ASP A 166 22.46 18.89 15.37
N GLU A 167 22.38 18.12 14.28
CA GLU A 167 21.13 17.62 13.70
C GLU A 167 20.70 16.28 14.31
N TYR A 168 21.63 15.55 14.94
CA TYR A 168 21.33 14.27 15.57
C TYR A 168 20.93 14.46 17.03
N PRO A 169 20.00 13.65 17.54
CA PRO A 169 19.39 12.50 16.86
C PRO A 169 18.28 12.93 15.91
N LEU A 170 18.00 12.08 14.93
CA LEU A 170 16.85 12.24 14.05
C LEU A 170 15.82 11.16 14.38
N LEU A 171 14.56 11.57 14.53
CA LEU A 171 13.44 10.65 14.53
C LEU A 171 12.51 11.03 13.37
N ILE A 172 12.44 10.17 12.38
CA ILE A 172 11.74 10.42 11.12
C ILE A 172 10.51 9.52 11.06
N GLY A 173 9.33 10.15 11.00
CA GLY A 173 8.07 9.47 10.76
C GLY A 173 7.82 9.27 9.27
N ILE A 174 7.46 8.04 8.89
CA ILE A 174 7.20 7.68 7.50
C ILE A 174 5.70 7.46 7.31
N TYR A 175 5.13 8.10 6.30
CA TYR A 175 3.74 7.93 5.90
C TYR A 175 3.63 7.93 4.36
N ARG A 176 2.49 7.54 3.82
CA ARG A 176 2.23 7.64 2.38
C ARG A 176 1.11 8.62 2.09
N ASP A 177 1.24 9.39 1.02
CA ASP A 177 0.21 10.32 0.56
C ASP A 177 -0.98 9.57 -0.09
N ILE A 178 -2.00 10.32 -0.51
CA ILE A 178 -3.17 9.78 -1.21
C ILE A 178 -2.82 9.06 -2.51
N ASN A 179 -1.68 9.37 -3.12
CA ASN A 179 -1.19 8.76 -4.36
C ASN A 179 -0.34 7.51 -4.09
N GLY A 180 -0.02 7.22 -2.83
CA GLY A 180 0.83 6.11 -2.42
C GLY A 180 2.32 6.42 -2.37
N ASN A 181 2.72 7.68 -2.56
CA ASN A 181 4.12 8.09 -2.45
C ASN A 181 4.50 8.25 -0.98
N PHE A 182 5.68 7.73 -0.63
CA PHE A 182 6.21 7.91 0.72
C PHE A 182 6.68 9.35 0.97
N SER A 183 6.31 9.86 2.13
CA SER A 183 6.62 11.17 2.67
C SER A 183 7.21 11.02 4.08
N PHE A 184 7.99 12.01 4.51
CA PHE A 184 8.82 11.92 5.72
C PHE A 184 8.65 13.18 6.58
N ASP A 185 8.35 12.99 7.87
CA ASP A 185 8.29 14.07 8.85
C ASP A 185 9.45 13.93 9.85
N ARG A 186 10.29 14.96 9.99
CA ARG A 186 11.33 15.02 11.04
C ARG A 186 10.68 15.41 12.37
N LEU A 187 10.28 14.39 13.14
CA LEU A 187 9.65 14.58 14.46
C LEU A 187 10.66 15.18 15.44
N ILE A 188 11.91 14.71 15.40
CA ILE A 188 13.03 15.23 16.17
C ILE A 188 14.21 15.54 15.24
N GLU A 189 14.88 16.66 15.52
CA GLU A 189 16.10 17.09 14.83
C GLU A 189 17.05 17.81 15.80
N GLY A 190 17.90 17.01 16.45
CA GLY A 190 19.00 17.45 17.31
C GLY A 190 18.63 18.58 18.27
N SER A 191 19.41 19.66 18.24
CA SER A 191 19.30 20.79 19.18
C SER A 191 18.07 21.68 18.97
N THR A 192 17.45 21.62 17.79
CA THR A 192 16.48 22.62 17.34
C THR A 192 15.08 22.43 17.93
N LYS A 193 14.81 21.23 18.45
CA LYS A 193 13.56 20.87 19.12
C LYS A 193 13.87 20.42 20.55
N GLN A 194 14.12 21.38 21.45
CA GLN A 194 14.13 21.12 22.89
C GLN A 194 12.71 20.77 23.34
N GLN A 195 12.33 19.50 23.17
CA GLN A 195 11.03 19.00 23.58
C GLN A 195 11.12 18.41 24.98
N ASN A 196 10.18 18.79 25.84
CA ASN A 196 9.90 18.00 27.03
C ASN A 196 9.11 16.74 26.65
N LEU A 197 8.94 15.84 27.62
CA LEU A 197 8.26 14.56 27.44
C LEU A 197 6.84 14.71 26.86
N ASP A 198 6.06 15.66 27.38
CA ASP A 198 4.65 15.82 27.01
C ASP A 198 4.50 16.41 25.60
N GLU A 199 5.34 17.37 25.23
CA GLU A 199 5.39 17.93 23.88
C GLU A 199 5.81 16.88 22.85
N PHE A 200 6.77 16.03 23.21
CA PHE A 200 7.20 14.97 22.32
C PHE A 200 6.10 13.90 22.13
N LEU A 201 5.43 13.50 23.21
CA LEU A 201 4.26 12.61 23.15
C LEU A 201 3.14 13.21 22.29
N ALA A 202 2.84 14.50 22.46
CA ALA A 202 1.84 15.19 21.66
C ALA A 202 2.21 15.19 20.17
N SER A 203 3.49 15.43 19.84
CA SER A 203 3.97 15.39 18.46
C SER A 203 3.86 13.98 17.84
N LEU A 204 4.14 12.93 18.62
CA LEU A 204 3.92 11.55 18.17
C LEU A 204 2.43 11.28 17.93
N MET A 205 1.55 11.64 18.88
CA MET A 205 0.11 11.48 18.75
C MET A 205 -0.43 12.18 17.48
N GLU A 206 -0.03 13.43 17.25
CA GLU A 206 -0.40 14.18 16.04
C GLU A 206 0.09 13.47 14.77
N PHE A 207 1.32 12.98 14.77
CA PHE A 207 1.86 12.24 13.64
C PHE A 207 1.10 10.91 13.40
N LYS A 208 0.71 10.20 14.46
CA LYS A 208 -0.10 8.97 14.35
C LYS A 208 -1.48 9.26 13.76
N ASP A 209 -2.11 10.35 14.17
CA ASP A 209 -3.40 10.77 13.64
C ASP A 209 -3.29 11.15 12.16
N LYS A 210 -2.23 11.90 11.79
CA LYS A 210 -1.90 12.21 10.40
C LYS A 210 -1.70 10.95 9.57
N PHE A 211 -0.92 9.98 10.06
CA PHE A 211 -0.72 8.69 9.40
C PHE A 211 -2.04 7.96 9.18
N THR A 212 -2.86 7.84 10.22
CA THR A 212 -4.15 7.11 10.16
C THR A 212 -5.11 7.74 9.16
N LEU A 213 -5.17 9.08 9.13
CA LEU A 213 -5.97 9.81 8.16
C LEU A 213 -5.47 9.57 6.73
N SER A 214 -4.15 9.62 6.53
CA SER A 214 -3.54 9.41 5.21
C SER A 214 -3.78 7.99 4.68
N GLU A 215 -3.68 6.98 5.53
CA GLU A 215 -3.97 5.59 5.18
C GLU A 215 -5.42 5.37 4.75
N ARG A 216 -6.37 6.01 5.45
CA ARG A 216 -7.79 5.98 5.08
C ARG A 216 -8.06 6.66 3.75
N GLN A 217 -7.42 7.81 3.51
CA GLN A 217 -7.55 8.54 2.25
C GLN A 217 -6.99 7.73 1.08
N PHE A 218 -5.82 7.12 1.26
CA PHE A 218 -5.23 6.26 0.24
C PHE A 218 -6.11 5.06 -0.11
N GLU A 219 -6.63 4.33 0.88
CA GLU A 219 -7.49 3.16 0.59
C GLU A 219 -8.80 3.58 -0.08
N LYS A 220 -9.38 4.71 0.31
CA LYS A 220 -10.55 5.27 -0.36
C LYS A 220 -10.24 5.62 -1.82
N ALA A 221 -9.12 6.30 -2.08
CA ALA A 221 -8.70 6.65 -3.44
C ALA A 221 -8.44 5.41 -4.30
N LYS A 222 -7.83 4.37 -3.72
CA LYS A 222 -7.59 3.08 -4.39
C LYS A 222 -8.89 2.37 -4.75
N GLU A 223 -9.87 2.35 -3.86
CA GLU A 223 -11.18 1.74 -4.12
C GLU A 223 -11.96 2.55 -5.18
N GLU A 224 -11.94 3.88 -5.10
CA GLU A 224 -12.53 4.74 -6.13
C GLU A 224 -11.89 4.52 -7.51
N ALA A 225 -10.56 4.42 -7.58
CA ALA A 225 -9.84 4.13 -8.82
C ALA A 225 -10.22 2.74 -9.38
N LYS A 226 -10.36 1.73 -8.52
CA LYS A 226 -10.81 0.39 -8.91
C LYS A 226 -12.24 0.41 -9.44
N GLN A 227 -13.15 1.14 -8.80
CA GLN A 227 -14.54 1.28 -9.25
C GLN A 227 -14.62 2.02 -10.59
N GLN A 228 -13.85 3.08 -10.77
CA GLN A 228 -13.77 3.80 -12.04
C GLN A 228 -13.21 2.92 -13.16
N MET A 229 -12.18 2.11 -12.87
CA MET A 229 -11.62 1.15 -13.83
C MET A 229 -12.63 0.07 -14.20
N LEU A 230 -13.38 -0.47 -13.25
CA LEU A 230 -14.43 -1.45 -13.53
C LEU A 230 -15.57 -0.85 -14.34
N ALA A 231 -15.99 0.38 -14.03
CA ALA A 231 -17.03 1.09 -14.79
C ALA A 231 -16.59 1.36 -16.23
N SER A 232 -15.33 1.77 -16.45
CA SER A 232 -14.80 2.01 -17.80
C SER A 232 -14.67 0.72 -18.62
N LEU A 233 -14.23 -0.39 -18.00
CA LEU A 233 -14.21 -1.70 -18.63
C LEU A 233 -15.62 -2.18 -19.01
N PHE A 234 -16.60 -1.98 -18.13
CA PHE A 234 -17.99 -2.33 -18.41
C PHE A 234 -18.55 -1.52 -19.59
N GLN A 235 -18.32 -0.21 -19.60
CA GLN A 235 -18.71 0.66 -20.72
C GLN A 235 -18.02 0.25 -22.03
N ALA A 236 -16.71 -0.01 -22.00
CA ALA A 236 -15.96 -0.45 -23.18
C ALA A 236 -16.45 -1.79 -23.75
N ARG A 237 -16.96 -2.71 -22.92
CA ARG A 237 -17.55 -3.98 -23.39
C ARG A 237 -18.92 -3.79 -24.04
N HIS A 238 -19.74 -2.86 -23.54
CA HIS A 238 -21.11 -2.67 -24.03
C HIS A 238 -21.23 -1.76 -25.25
N VAL A 239 -20.27 -0.86 -25.49
CA VAL A 239 -20.28 0.03 -26.67
C VAL A 239 -20.18 -0.74 -28.00
N PRO A 240 -19.26 -1.72 -28.18
CA PRO A 240 -19.18 -2.52 -29.41
C PRO A 240 -20.43 -3.37 -29.64
N ASN A 241 -20.99 -3.96 -28.57
CA ASN A 241 -22.19 -4.79 -28.70
C ASN A 241 -23.40 -3.94 -29.11
N ARG A 242 -23.59 -2.75 -28.53
CA ARG A 242 -24.66 -1.83 -28.95
C ARG A 242 -24.50 -1.38 -30.41
N GLN A 243 -23.28 -1.07 -30.85
CA GLN A 243 -23.03 -0.67 -32.23
C GLN A 243 -23.28 -1.82 -33.22
N LYS A 244 -22.83 -3.04 -32.88
CA LYS A 244 -23.12 -4.25 -33.67
C LYS A 244 -24.63 -4.51 -33.78
N HIS A 245 -25.34 -4.57 -32.66
CA HIS A 245 -26.79 -4.79 -32.68
C HIS A 245 -27.57 -3.66 -33.37
N ALA A 246 -27.10 -2.41 -33.29
CA ALA A 246 -27.72 -1.30 -34.01
C ALA A 246 -27.54 -1.43 -35.53
N HIS A 247 -26.32 -1.76 -35.96
CA HIS A 247 -26.01 -2.01 -37.37
C HIS A 247 -26.82 -3.19 -37.93
N ASP A 248 -26.92 -4.29 -37.18
CA ASP A 248 -27.68 -5.47 -37.61
C ASP A 248 -29.19 -5.17 -37.73
N ARG A 249 -29.75 -4.36 -36.82
CA ARG A 249 -31.14 -3.90 -36.88
C ARG A 249 -31.39 -2.97 -38.06
N GLU A 250 -30.48 -2.04 -38.35
CA GLU A 250 -30.58 -1.14 -39.50
C GLU A 250 -30.48 -1.91 -40.82
N TYR A 251 -29.56 -2.88 -40.90
CA TYR A 251 -29.43 -3.77 -42.04
C TYR A 251 -30.70 -4.60 -42.27
N ALA A 252 -31.26 -5.21 -41.22
CA ALA A 252 -32.52 -5.95 -41.28
C ALA A 252 -33.71 -5.07 -41.72
N ARG A 253 -33.79 -3.83 -41.23
CA ARG A 253 -34.83 -2.86 -41.65
C ARG A 253 -34.68 -2.48 -43.13
N SER A 254 -33.46 -2.23 -43.59
CA SER A 254 -33.19 -1.91 -45.00
C SER A 254 -33.59 -3.08 -45.92
N MET A 255 -33.20 -4.30 -45.54
CA MET A 255 -33.59 -5.52 -46.24
C MET A 255 -35.10 -5.70 -46.29
N SER A 256 -35.82 -5.48 -45.19
CA SER A 256 -37.29 -5.57 -45.15
C SER A 256 -37.96 -4.51 -46.03
N MET A 257 -37.46 -3.27 -46.06
CA MET A 257 -38.01 -2.22 -46.92
C MET A 257 -37.80 -2.51 -48.41
N HIS A 258 -36.62 -3.01 -48.79
CA HIS A 258 -36.36 -3.41 -50.17
C HIS A 258 -37.22 -4.61 -50.60
N ALA A 259 -37.45 -5.57 -49.70
CA ALA A 259 -38.38 -6.67 -49.96
C ALA A 259 -39.81 -6.13 -50.21
N HIS A 260 -40.34 -5.28 -49.33
CA HIS A 260 -41.68 -4.70 -49.49
C HIS A 260 -41.82 -3.86 -50.77
N ALA A 261 -40.84 -3.01 -51.08
CA ALA A 261 -40.84 -2.24 -52.33
C ALA A 261 -40.83 -3.13 -53.58
N GLY A 262 -40.08 -4.25 -53.55
CA GLY A 262 -40.07 -5.23 -54.64
C GLY A 262 -41.41 -5.98 -54.80
N TYR A 263 -42.15 -6.23 -53.71
CA TYR A 263 -43.51 -6.77 -53.76
C TYR A 263 -44.49 -5.77 -54.38
N ASP A 264 -44.43 -4.50 -53.98
CA ASP A 264 -45.31 -3.45 -54.52
C ASP A 264 -45.03 -3.15 -56.00
N GLU A 265 -43.78 -3.20 -56.43
CA GLU A 265 -43.43 -3.02 -57.84
C GLU A 265 -43.95 -4.20 -58.69
N LYS A 266 -43.81 -5.44 -58.20
CA LYS A 266 -44.37 -6.63 -58.87
C LYS A 266 -45.89 -6.58 -58.91
N ALA A 267 -46.56 -6.14 -57.85
CA ALA A 267 -48.00 -5.94 -57.80
C ALA A 267 -48.46 -4.85 -58.79
N SER A 268 -47.73 -3.74 -58.87
CA SER A 268 -47.99 -2.64 -59.81
C SER A 268 -47.79 -3.07 -61.27
N ARG A 269 -46.74 -3.83 -61.57
CA ARG A 269 -46.51 -4.40 -62.91
C ARG A 269 -47.64 -5.35 -63.31
N ARG A 270 -48.10 -6.20 -62.40
CA ARG A 270 -49.26 -7.09 -62.61
C ARG A 270 -50.53 -6.28 -62.86
N HIS A 271 -50.76 -5.21 -62.12
CA HIS A 271 -51.92 -4.33 -62.30
C HIS A 271 -51.91 -3.62 -63.67
N VAL A 272 -50.76 -3.12 -64.11
CA VAL A 272 -50.61 -2.49 -65.43
C VAL A 272 -50.78 -3.51 -66.56
N GLN A 273 -50.23 -4.71 -66.40
CA GLN A 273 -50.39 -5.80 -67.37
C GLN A 273 -51.86 -6.24 -67.49
N PHE A 274 -52.57 -6.35 -66.36
CA PHE A 274 -54.01 -6.61 -66.33
C PHE A 274 -54.80 -5.52 -67.05
N ARG A 275 -54.48 -4.25 -66.82
CA ARG A 275 -55.14 -3.11 -67.49
C ARG A 275 -54.87 -3.08 -69.00
N ARG A 276 -53.65 -3.44 -69.42
CA ARG A 276 -53.28 -3.54 -70.84
C ARG A 276 -54.07 -4.66 -71.55
N LEU A 277 -54.24 -5.81 -70.90
CA LEU A 277 -55.06 -6.92 -71.41
C LEU A 277 -56.54 -6.50 -71.58
N LEU A 278 -57.09 -5.77 -70.61
CA LEU A 278 -58.46 -5.23 -70.71
C LEU A 278 -58.62 -4.20 -71.85
N SER A 279 -57.59 -3.41 -72.14
CA SER A 279 -57.63 -2.41 -73.23
C SER A 279 -57.44 -2.97 -74.63
N SER A 280 -56.95 -4.21 -74.77
CA SER A 280 -56.64 -4.82 -76.08
C SER A 280 -57.82 -5.49 -76.79
N GLY A 281 -59.05 -5.38 -76.26
CA GLY A 281 -60.25 -5.89 -76.91
C GLY A 281 -60.23 -7.40 -77.09
N MET A 282 -60.34 -8.14 -75.98
CA MET A 282 -60.65 -9.58 -76.02
C MET A 282 -62.12 -9.82 -75.71
N ASP A 283 -62.76 -10.63 -76.54
CA ASP A 283 -64.14 -11.07 -76.42
C ASP A 283 -64.43 -11.72 -75.07
N ALA A 284 -65.59 -11.36 -74.50
CA ALA A 284 -66.06 -11.78 -73.19
C ALA A 284 -66.47 -13.27 -73.14
N ARG A 285 -65.51 -14.20 -73.20
CA ARG A 285 -65.72 -15.65 -72.90
C ARG A 285 -64.53 -16.36 -72.26
N THR A 286 -63.77 -15.70 -71.37
CA THR A 286 -62.76 -16.39 -70.56
C THR A 286 -62.86 -15.97 -69.11
N ASN A 287 -62.93 -16.95 -68.21
CA ASN A 287 -63.07 -16.74 -66.77
C ASN A 287 -61.80 -16.06 -66.23
N PRO A 288 -61.88 -14.93 -65.50
CA PRO A 288 -60.71 -14.22 -65.00
C PRO A 288 -59.81 -15.03 -64.07
N ALA A 289 -60.24 -16.21 -63.60
CA ALA A 289 -59.42 -17.15 -62.84
C ALA A 289 -58.34 -17.88 -63.68
N ASP A 290 -58.53 -18.01 -65.00
CA ASP A 290 -57.64 -18.79 -65.88
C ASP A 290 -56.40 -17.99 -66.35
N ILE A 291 -56.30 -16.71 -65.99
CA ILE A 291 -55.14 -15.85 -66.33
C ILE A 291 -54.13 -15.76 -65.18
N PHE A 292 -54.49 -16.24 -63.97
CA PHE A 292 -53.69 -16.03 -62.76
C PHE A 292 -52.95 -17.26 -62.22
N PHE A 293 -53.17 -18.46 -62.77
CA PHE A 293 -52.45 -19.67 -62.34
C PHE A 293 -52.07 -20.52 -63.54
N ASN A 294 -50.83 -20.35 -64.01
CA ASN A 294 -50.21 -21.34 -64.89
C ASN A 294 -49.38 -22.37 -64.13
N ASP A 295 -49.45 -22.38 -62.80
CA ASP A 295 -49.42 -23.57 -61.96
C ASP A 295 -49.78 -23.12 -60.52
N PRO A 296 -50.82 -23.68 -59.87
CA PRO A 296 -51.02 -23.46 -58.44
C PRO A 296 -49.82 -24.07 -57.70
N PRO A 297 -49.20 -23.37 -56.74
CA PRO A 297 -48.12 -23.95 -55.96
C PRO A 297 -48.64 -25.23 -55.32
N THR A 298 -47.85 -26.29 -55.46
CA THR A 298 -48.27 -27.59 -54.93
C THR A 298 -48.39 -27.50 -53.42
N LYS A 299 -49.21 -28.36 -52.83
CA LYS A 299 -49.39 -28.44 -51.37
C LYS A 299 -48.05 -28.56 -50.63
N GLU A 300 -47.03 -29.14 -51.27
CA GLU A 300 -45.66 -29.24 -50.74
C GLU A 300 -44.92 -27.90 -50.73
N GLU A 301 -45.07 -27.05 -51.74
CA GLU A 301 -44.46 -25.71 -51.79
C GLU A 301 -45.09 -24.75 -50.77
N LEU A 302 -46.41 -24.83 -50.57
CA LEU A 302 -47.09 -24.06 -49.53
C LEU A 302 -46.72 -24.55 -48.13
N MET A 303 -46.54 -25.85 -47.93
CA MET A 303 -46.06 -26.40 -46.66
C MET A 303 -44.61 -26.00 -46.38
N HIS A 304 -43.74 -25.93 -47.40
CA HIS A 304 -42.34 -25.52 -47.22
C HIS A 304 -42.22 -24.05 -46.82
N VAL A 305 -43.07 -23.17 -47.37
CA VAL A 305 -43.12 -21.75 -46.97
C VAL A 305 -43.68 -21.56 -45.56
N PHE A 306 -44.68 -22.35 -45.17
CA PHE A 306 -45.22 -22.33 -43.80
C PHE A 306 -44.26 -22.94 -42.77
N ASP A 307 -43.53 -24.00 -43.10
CA ASP A 307 -42.50 -24.59 -42.22
C ASP A 307 -41.28 -23.67 -42.09
N GLN A 308 -40.92 -22.93 -43.14
CA GLN A 308 -39.81 -21.97 -43.10
C GLN A 308 -40.15 -20.73 -42.25
N PHE A 309 -41.40 -20.26 -42.30
CA PHE A 309 -41.89 -19.21 -41.40
C PHE A 309 -41.98 -19.65 -39.93
N ARG A 310 -42.22 -20.95 -39.69
CA ARG A 310 -42.31 -21.52 -38.34
C ARG A 310 -40.93 -21.77 -37.73
N ARG A 311 -39.96 -22.27 -38.51
CA ARG A 311 -38.55 -22.38 -38.09
C ARG A 311 -37.93 -21.03 -37.78
N ASP A 312 -38.17 -20.02 -38.61
CA ASP A 312 -37.64 -18.66 -38.37
C ASP A 312 -38.27 -17.95 -37.15
N SER A 313 -39.41 -18.43 -36.65
CA SER A 313 -40.04 -17.93 -35.41
C SER A 313 -39.60 -18.72 -34.17
N ASP A 314 -39.30 -20.02 -34.31
CA ASP A 314 -38.82 -20.86 -33.22
C ASP A 314 -37.29 -20.69 -32.99
N ASP A 315 -36.51 -20.33 -34.02
CA ASP A 315 -35.07 -20.02 -33.92
C ASP A 315 -34.77 -18.63 -33.29
N ALA A 316 -35.80 -17.85 -32.96
CA ALA A 316 -35.65 -16.53 -32.31
C ALA A 316 -35.69 -16.59 -30.77
N ASP A 317 -36.05 -17.74 -30.19
CA ASP A 317 -36.24 -17.89 -28.74
C ASP A 317 -35.28 -18.91 -28.05
N ASP A 318 -34.32 -19.51 -28.76
CA ASP A 318 -33.46 -20.60 -28.22
C ASP A 318 -31.92 -20.34 -28.23
N GLU A 319 -31.44 -19.09 -28.32
CA GLU A 319 -30.00 -18.75 -28.16
C GLU A 319 -29.65 -17.91 -26.92
N ASP A 320 -30.35 -18.09 -25.80
CA ASP A 320 -29.97 -17.44 -24.52
C ASP A 320 -29.89 -18.41 -23.34
N ASP A 321 -29.52 -19.68 -23.58
CA ASP A 321 -29.27 -20.64 -22.52
C ASP A 321 -27.96 -21.42 -22.73
N GLU A 322 -26.81 -20.74 -22.54
CA GLU A 322 -25.63 -21.40 -21.97
C GLU A 322 -24.61 -20.40 -21.35
N ARG A 323 -24.45 -20.55 -20.02
CA ARG A 323 -23.28 -20.20 -19.17
C ARG A 323 -23.10 -18.75 -18.73
N THR A 324 -23.80 -18.41 -17.64
CA THR A 324 -23.19 -17.57 -16.60
C THR A 324 -22.34 -18.46 -15.66
N PRO A 325 -21.09 -18.09 -15.34
CA PRO A 325 -20.40 -18.68 -14.20
C PRO A 325 -20.97 -18.05 -12.94
N THR A 326 -21.54 -18.89 -12.07
CA THR A 326 -21.87 -18.55 -10.68
C THR A 326 -20.62 -18.00 -9.98
N VAL A 327 -20.61 -16.69 -9.73
CA VAL A 327 -19.70 -16.06 -8.77
C VAL A 327 -20.53 -15.81 -7.52
N ASP A 328 -20.26 -16.59 -6.48
CA ASP A 328 -20.77 -16.36 -5.12
C ASP A 328 -20.35 -14.96 -4.65
N LEU A 329 -21.34 -14.10 -4.43
CA LEU A 329 -21.18 -12.86 -3.69
C LEU A 329 -21.93 -12.97 -2.34
N PRO A 330 -21.32 -12.57 -1.23
CA PRO A 330 -21.90 -12.70 0.10
C PRO A 330 -23.05 -11.72 0.32
N ALA A 331 -24.08 -12.19 1.03
CA ALA A 331 -25.30 -11.45 1.33
C ALA A 331 -25.06 -10.16 2.15
N PRO A 332 -25.83 -9.09 1.92
CA PRO A 332 -25.75 -7.88 2.72
C PRO A 332 -26.40 -8.11 4.09
N LYS A 333 -25.62 -7.93 5.15
CA LYS A 333 -26.16 -7.67 6.49
C LYS A 333 -26.66 -6.23 6.51
N PHE A 334 -27.97 -6.06 6.58
CA PHE A 334 -28.57 -4.77 6.96
C PHE A 334 -28.72 -4.71 8.49
N PRO A 335 -28.62 -3.50 9.08
CA PRO A 335 -28.69 -3.28 10.53
C PRO A 335 -30.05 -3.58 11.13
#